data_AF-A0A330M7W0-F1
#
_entry.id   AF-A0A330M7W0-F1
#
_cell.length_a   1.000
_cell.length_b   1.000
_cell.length_c   1.000
_cell.angle_alpha   90.00
_cell.angle_beta   90.00
_cell.angle_gamma   90.00
#
_symmetry.space_group_name_H-M   'P 1'
#
loop_
_entity.id
_entity.type
_entity.pdbx_description
1 polymer ?
#
loop_
_entity_poly.entity_id
_entity_poly.type
_entity_poly.pdbx_seq_one_letter_code
_entity_poly.pdbx_strand_id
1 'polypeptide(L)' 'MNTSEQQRFDFLYEQNLTNLTLQGKRPATIDAYSRAIRRIAAYFDCCPDNLTTDDLKRYFASLIDS' A
#
# COMPACT_ATOMS: atom_id res chain seq x y z
N MET A 1 13.01 -3.19 1.36
CA MET A 1 12.90 -1.89 2.04
C MET A 1 14.03 -1.79 3.05
N ASN A 2 14.66 -0.62 3.18
CA ASN A 2 15.59 -0.40 4.29
C ASN A 2 14.82 -0.15 5.61
N THR A 3 15.52 -0.18 6.75
CA THR A 3 14.90 -0.05 8.08
C THR A 3 14.11 1.25 8.27
N SER A 4 14.61 2.37 7.74
CA SER A 4 13.93 3.67 7.85
C SER A 4 12.65 3.69 7.01
N GLU A 5 12.70 3.15 5.80
CA GLU A 5 11.52 3.01 4.95
C GLU A 5 10.48 2.06 5.53
N GLN A 6 10.91 0.97 6.17
CA GLN A 6 10.02 0.02 6.83
C GLN A 6 9.28 0.69 8.00
N GLN A 7 10.00 1.41 8.87
CA GLN A 7 9.37 2.16 9.97
C GLN A 7 8.38 3.20 9.46
N ARG A 8 8.71 3.90 8.37
CA ARG A 8 7.81 4.85 7.73
C ARG A 8 6.57 4.16 7.15
N PHE A 9 6.75 3.02 6.50
CA PHE A 9 5.65 2.21 5.97
C PHE A 9 4.72 1.74 7.08
N ASP A 10 5.26 1.19 8.17
CA ASP A 10 4.47 0.67 9.29
C ASP A 10 3.62 1.78 9.91
N PHE A 11 4.22 2.95 10.16
CA PHE A 11 3.51 4.12 10.67
C PHE A 11 2.36 4.57 9.76
N LEU A 12 2.62 4.74 8.46
CA LEU A 12 1.59 5.16 7.50
C LEU A 12 0.50 4.10 7.31
N TYR A 13 0.87 2.82 7.39
CA TYR A 13 -0.06 1.71 7.27
C TYR A 13 -1.02 1.65 8.46
N GLU A 14 -0.53 1.82 9.69
CA GLU A 14 -1.37 1.92 10.89
C GLU A 14 -2.31 3.13 10.83
N GLN A 15 -1.82 4.28 10.37
CA GLN A 15 -2.65 5.46 10.16
C GLN A 15 -3.77 5.20 9.14
N ASN A 16 -3.46 4.54 8.02
CA ASN A 16 -4.45 4.17 7.02
C ASN A 16 -5.53 3.25 7.60
N LEU A 17 -5.15 2.21 8.37
CA LEU A 17 -6.10 1.32 9.03
C LEU A 17 -7.02 2.06 10.01
N THR A 18 -6.44 2.94 10.82
CA THR A 18 -7.17 3.78 11.77
C THR A 18 -8.17 4.67 11.03
N ASN A 19 -7.73 5.35 9.97
CA ASN A 19 -8.57 6.23 9.18
C ASN A 19 -9.74 5.50 8.52
N LEU A 20 -9.49 4.32 7.93
CA LEU A 20 -10.57 3.52 7.32
C LEU A 20 -11.57 3.02 8.37
N THR A 21 -11.12 2.71 9.57
CA THR A 21 -11.98 2.35 10.70
C THR A 21 -12.85 3.54 11.13
N LEU A 22 -12.25 4.73 11.30
CA LEU A 22 -12.97 5.95 11.66
C LEU A 22 -13.97 6.40 10.58
N GLN A 23 -13.69 6.10 9.31
CA GLN A 23 -14.63 6.30 8.20
C GLN A 23 -15.81 5.31 8.20
N GLY A 24 -15.88 4.37 9.15
CA GLY A 24 -16.94 3.37 9.24
C GLY A 24 -16.91 2.34 8.10
N LYS A 25 -15.73 2.10 7.49
CA LYS A 25 -15.60 1.07 6.45
C LYS A 25 -15.81 -0.31 7.05
N ARG A 26 -16.42 -1.22 6.27
CA ARG A 26 -16.59 -2.61 6.68
C ARG A 26 -15.22 -3.31 6.76
N PRO A 27 -15.03 -4.30 7.66
CA PRO A 27 -13.76 -5.02 7.77
C PRO A 27 -13.23 -5.59 6.44
N ALA A 28 -14.12 -6.13 5.60
CA ALA A 28 -13.76 -6.63 4.27
C ALA A 28 -13.22 -5.53 3.33
N THR A 29 -13.76 -4.32 3.42
CA THR A 29 -13.26 -3.16 2.65
C THR A 29 -11.89 -2.70 3.16
N ILE A 30 -11.71 -2.66 4.48
CA ILE A 30 -10.43 -2.32 5.11
C ILE A 30 -9.35 -3.33 4.67
N ASP A 31 -9.64 -4.63 4.76
CA ASP A 31 -8.72 -5.68 4.33
C ASP A 31 -8.39 -5.58 2.83
N ALA A 32 -9.38 -5.36 1.97
CA ALA A 32 -9.16 -5.21 0.53
C ALA A 32 -8.24 -4.01 0.21
N TYR A 33 -8.50 -2.85 0.82
CA TYR A 33 -7.71 -1.63 0.58
C TYR A 33 -6.28 -1.78 1.10
N SER A 34 -6.14 -2.30 2.31
CA SER A 34 -4.85 -2.56 2.94
C SER A 34 -4.04 -3.64 2.24
N ARG A 35 -4.69 -4.63 1.62
CA ARG A 35 -4.03 -5.63 0.77
C ARG A 35 -3.39 -4.98 -0.45
N ALA A 36 -4.06 -4.04 -1.11
CA ALA A 36 -3.49 -3.35 -2.28
C ALA A 36 -2.20 -2.60 -1.91
N ILE A 37 -2.21 -1.87 -0.80
CA ILE A 37 -1.05 -1.13 -0.28
C ILE A 37 0.13 -2.09 0.01
N ARG A 38 -0.13 -3.20 0.71
CA ARG A 38 0.91 -4.21 1.00
C ARG A 38 1.50 -4.83 -0.26
N ARG A 39 0.68 -5.14 -1.27
CA ARG A 39 1.16 -5.72 -2.53
C ARG A 39 2.03 -4.75 -3.32
N ILE A 40 1.63 -3.48 -3.39
CA ILE A 40 2.41 -2.44 -4.07
C ILE A 40 3.76 -2.24 -3.37
N ALA A 41 3.75 -2.12 -2.04
CA ALA A 41 4.99 -1.98 -1.25
C ALA A 41 5.93 -3.18 -1.45
N ALA A 42 5.39 -4.40 -1.43
CA ALA A 42 6.17 -5.61 -1.68
C ALA A 42 6.72 -5.70 -3.12
N TYR A 43 5.98 -5.20 -4.12
CA TYR A 43 6.42 -5.22 -5.52
C TYR A 43 7.60 -4.27 -5.78
N PHE A 44 7.54 -3.05 -5.25
CA PHE A 44 8.61 -2.06 -5.42
C PHE A 44 9.72 -2.16 -4.38
N ASP A 45 9.51 -2.99 -3.36
CA ASP A 45 10.38 -3.09 -2.18
C ASP A 45 10.66 -1.71 -1.53
N CYS A 46 9.66 -0.81 -1.56
CA CYS A 46 9.75 0.57 -1.08
C CYS A 46 8.43 1.05 -0.44
N CYS A 47 8.48 2.18 0.28
CA CYS A 47 7.29 2.77 0.85
C CYS A 47 6.47 3.41 -0.28
N PRO A 48 5.18 3.08 -0.42
CA PRO A 48 4.40 3.49 -1.59
C PRO A 48 4.03 4.98 -1.59
N ASP A 49 4.39 5.71 -0.54
CA ASP A 49 4.06 7.14 -0.34
C ASP A 49 4.77 8.07 -1.34
N ASN A 50 5.88 7.62 -1.92
CA ASN A 50 6.66 8.37 -2.92
C ASN A 50 6.53 7.80 -4.34
N LEU A 51 5.61 6.87 -4.59
CA LEU A 51 5.45 6.30 -5.93
C LEU A 51 4.86 7.31 -6.91
N THR A 52 5.40 7.31 -8.12
CA THR A 52 4.88 8.12 -9.21
C THR A 52 3.76 7.40 -9.94
N THR A 53 2.96 8.15 -10.71
CA THR A 53 1.95 7.56 -11.60
C THR A 53 2.56 6.58 -12.59
N ASP A 54 3.78 6.80 -13.06
CA ASP A 54 4.45 5.91 -14.01
C ASP A 54 4.90 4.60 -13.36
N ASP A 55 5.29 4.62 -12.08
CA ASP A 55 5.52 3.40 -11.31
C ASP A 55 4.23 2.58 -11.22
N LEU A 56 3.10 3.22 -10.88
CA LEU A 56 1.81 2.54 -10.81
C LEU A 56 1.40 1.93 -12.16
N LYS A 57 1.64 2.61 -13.29
CA LYS A 57 1.39 2.04 -14.63
C LYS A 57 2.22 0.76 -14.85
N ARG A 58 3.50 0.76 -14.46
CA ARG A 58 4.36 -0.43 -14.58
C ARG A 58 3.86 -1.59 -13.73
N TYR A 59 3.42 -1.29 -12.51
CA TYR A 59 2.84 -2.31 -11.61
C TYR A 59 1.54 -2.89 -12.18
N PHE A 60 0.62 -2.06 -12.68
CA PHE A 60 -0.61 -2.59 -13.26
C PHE A 60 -0.39 -3.35 -14.56
N ALA A 61 0.58 -2.94 -15.39
CA ALA A 61 0.96 -3.70 -16.57
C ALA A 61 1.49 -5.09 -16.19
N SER A 62 2.40 -5.18 -15.22
CA SER A 62 2.95 -6.48 -14.78
C SER A 62 1.91 -7.39 -14.13
N LEU A 63 0.86 -6.83 -13.51
CA LEU A 63 -0.28 -7.60 -12.98
C LEU A 63 -1.21 -8.16 -14.06
N ILE A 64 -1.25 -7.56 -15.26
CA ILE A 64 -2.07 -8.03 -16.38
C ILE A 64 -1.34 -9.16 -17.13
N ASP A 65 -0.01 -9.08 -17.21
CA ASP A 65 0.83 -10.05 -17.90
C ASP A 65 1.12 -11.33 -17.08
N SER A 66 0.69 -11.36 -15.80
CA SER A 66 0.95 -12.47 -14.84
C SER A 66 -0.17 -13.50 -14.74
#